data_AF-A0A534SU16-F1
#
_entry.id   AF-A0A534SU16-F1
#
_cell.length_a   1.000
_cell.length_b   1.000
_cell.length_c   1.000
_cell.angle_alpha   90.00
_cell.angle_beta   90.00
_cell.angle_gamma   90.00
#
_symmetry.space_group_name_H-M   'P 1'
#
loop_
_entity.id
_entity.type
_entity.pdbx_description
1 polymer ?
#
loop_
_entity_poly.entity_id
_entity_poly.type
_entity_poly.pdbx_seq_one_letter_code
_entity_poly.pdbx_strand_id
1 'polypeptide(L)'
;MILLIDNYDSFTYNLYHYLSELGATVKVCLNNKITLDEIEALRPEKIVISPGPCTPKEAGISCDTIARFGARIPILGVCLGHQAIGAAYGGAIVRAPSVMHGKLSDVTHDSLTIFRGVKNPFAAMRYHSLVIDPNNLPAELTVSARTSGDIIMAVRHKKFPVEGVQFHPESILNQDGK
;
A
#
# COMPACT_ATOMS: atom_id res chain seq x y z
N MET A 1 11.37 -5.45 -14.11
CA MET A 1 9.98 -5.92 -14.05
C MET A 1 9.43 -5.75 -12.64
N ILE A 2 8.18 -5.30 -12.52
CA ILE A 2 7.43 -5.13 -11.27
C ILE A 2 6.49 -6.33 -11.08
N LEU A 3 6.55 -6.97 -9.92
CA LEU A 3 5.56 -7.97 -9.52
C LEU A 3 4.39 -7.26 -8.82
N LEU A 4 3.19 -7.35 -9.38
CA LEU A 4 1.95 -6.88 -8.76
C LEU A 4 1.20 -8.07 -8.16
N ILE A 5 1.15 -8.15 -6.83
CA ILE A 5 0.37 -9.16 -6.11
C ILE A 5 -1.07 -8.65 -6.00
N ASP A 6 -1.98 -9.36 -6.66
CA ASP A 6 -3.40 -9.08 -6.68
C ASP A 6 -4.11 -9.80 -5.53
N ASN A 7 -4.75 -9.02 -4.65
CA ASN A 7 -5.58 -9.51 -3.57
C ASN A 7 -7.06 -9.63 -3.98
N TYR A 8 -7.34 -9.90 -5.26
CA TYR A 8 -8.68 -10.04 -5.84
C TYR A 8 -9.48 -8.73 -5.83
N ASP A 9 -8.83 -7.64 -6.23
CA ASP A 9 -9.44 -6.31 -6.23
C ASP A 9 -9.81 -5.82 -7.63
N SER A 10 -10.92 -5.08 -7.72
CA SER A 10 -11.35 -4.46 -8.97
C SER A 10 -10.41 -3.37 -9.48
N PHE A 11 -9.58 -2.76 -8.61
CA PHE A 11 -8.66 -1.68 -8.97
C PHE A 11 -7.24 -2.16 -9.31
N THR A 12 -6.93 -3.46 -9.16
CA THR A 12 -5.60 -4.01 -9.50
C THR A 12 -5.18 -3.64 -10.94
N TYR A 13 -6.10 -3.71 -11.90
CA TYR A 13 -5.76 -3.38 -13.28
C TYR A 13 -5.55 -1.89 -13.52
N ASN A 14 -6.13 -1.00 -12.72
CA ASN A 14 -5.82 0.44 -12.79
C ASN A 14 -4.36 0.69 -12.37
N LEU A 15 -3.89 0.02 -11.31
CA LEU A 15 -2.47 0.04 -10.92
C LEU A 15 -1.57 -0.54 -12.02
N TYR A 16 -1.96 -1.67 -12.61
CA TYR A 16 -1.25 -2.26 -13.74
C TYR A 16 -1.11 -1.27 -14.91
N HIS A 17 -2.20 -0.58 -15.27
CA HIS A 17 -2.20 0.39 -16.37
C HIS A 17 -1.29 1.58 -16.04
N TYR A 18 -1.39 2.18 -14.86
CA TYR A 18 -0.54 3.32 -14.47
C TYR A 18 0.95 2.96 -14.49
N LEU A 19 1.31 1.80 -13.92
CA LEU A 19 2.68 1.31 -13.95
C LEU A 19 3.18 1.07 -15.38
N SER A 20 2.32 0.48 -16.23
CA SER A 20 2.65 0.21 -17.63
C SER A 20 2.81 1.49 -18.44
N GLU A 21 1.97 2.51 -18.22
CA GLU A 21 2.09 3.83 -18.85
C GLU A 21 3.37 4.57 -18.45
N LEU A 22 3.88 4.32 -17.24
CA LEU A 22 5.18 4.81 -16.78
C LEU A 22 6.36 4.00 -17.36
N GLY A 23 6.10 3.04 -18.25
CA GLY A 23 7.11 2.24 -18.93
C GLY A 23 7.55 0.98 -18.19
N ALA A 24 6.90 0.63 -17.08
CA ALA A 24 7.24 -0.59 -16.34
C ALA A 24 6.68 -1.84 -17.03
N THR A 25 7.50 -2.89 -17.14
CA THR A 25 6.99 -4.25 -17.38
C THR A 25 6.39 -4.79 -16.09
N VAL A 26 5.10 -5.13 -16.08
CA VAL A 26 4.38 -5.60 -14.89
C VAL A 26 3.94 -7.05 -15.06
N LYS A 27 4.20 -7.90 -14.06
CA LYS A 27 3.63 -9.26 -13.96
C LYS A 27 2.63 -9.26 -12.82
N VAL A 28 1.37 -9.60 -13.11
CA VAL A 28 0.31 -9.72 -12.10
C VAL A 28 0.20 -11.19 -11.64
N CYS A 29 0.14 -11.41 -10.33
CA CYS A 29 -0.08 -12.73 -9.75
C CYS A 29 -1.07 -12.63 -8.57
N LEU A 30 -2.04 -13.54 -8.51
CA LEU A 30 -2.96 -13.62 -7.37
C LEU A 30 -2.20 -14.04 -6.10
N ASN A 31 -2.62 -13.52 -4.95
CA ASN A 31 -2.00 -13.75 -3.64
C ASN A 31 -1.95 -15.22 -3.15
N ASN A 32 -2.55 -16.15 -3.89
CA ASN A 32 -2.57 -17.59 -3.61
C ASN A 32 -2.13 -18.45 -4.82
N LYS A 33 -1.68 -17.82 -5.91
CA LYS A 33 -1.21 -18.49 -7.14
C LYS A 33 0.29 -18.33 -7.39
N ILE A 34 1.01 -17.77 -6.42
CA ILE A 34 2.46 -17.66 -6.43
C ILE A 34 2.97 -17.92 -5.01
N THR A 35 4.10 -18.60 -4.91
CA THR A 35 4.79 -18.90 -3.66
C THR A 35 5.96 -17.94 -3.45
N LEU A 36 6.44 -17.83 -2.21
CA LEU A 36 7.58 -16.99 -1.89
C LEU A 36 8.86 -17.42 -2.64
N ASP A 37 9.07 -18.73 -2.83
CA ASP A 37 10.25 -19.23 -3.55
C ASP A 37 10.17 -18.93 -5.05
N GLU A 38 8.96 -18.97 -5.64
CA GLU A 38 8.75 -18.51 -7.01
C GLU A 38 9.00 -17.01 -7.16
N ILE A 39 8.64 -16.19 -6.17
CA ILE A 39 8.97 -14.75 -6.15
C ILE A 39 10.49 -14.55 -6.11
N GLU A 40 11.21 -15.28 -5.24
CA GLU A 40 12.67 -15.19 -5.16
C GLU A 40 13.32 -15.59 -6.50
N ALA A 41 12.84 -16.66 -7.14
CA ALA A 41 13.33 -17.11 -8.45
C ALA A 41 13.01 -16.12 -9.58
N LEU A 42 11.86 -15.45 -9.51
CA LEU A 42 11.43 -14.43 -10.46
C LEU A 42 12.31 -13.19 -10.43
N ARG A 43 12.98 -12.91 -9.29
CA ARG A 43 13.86 -11.75 -9.06
C ARG A 43 13.21 -10.42 -9.50
N PRO A 44 12.03 -10.06 -8.98
CA PRO A 44 11.39 -8.79 -9.33
C PRO A 44 12.25 -7.61 -8.85
N GLU A 45 12.27 -6.54 -9.63
CA GLU A 45 12.99 -5.31 -9.24
C GLU A 45 12.22 -4.52 -8.17
N LYS A 46 10.89 -4.63 -8.18
CA LYS A 46 9.97 -4.00 -7.22
C LYS A 46 8.74 -4.88 -7.05
N ILE A 47 8.10 -4.81 -5.89
CA ILE A 47 6.84 -5.49 -5.61
C ILE A 47 5.78 -4.44 -5.27
N VAL A 48 4.59 -4.60 -5.85
CA VAL A 48 3.41 -3.82 -5.48
C VAL A 48 2.38 -4.80 -4.93
N ILE A 49 1.79 -4.49 -3.77
CA ILE A 49 0.71 -5.27 -3.16
C ILE A 49 -0.56 -4.46 -3.32
N SER A 50 -1.50 -5.00 -4.09
CA SER A 50 -2.73 -4.31 -4.46
C SER A 50 -3.68 -4.10 -3.26
N PRO A 51 -4.72 -3.27 -3.44
CA PRO A 51 -5.92 -3.32 -2.60
C PRO A 51 -6.57 -4.70 -2.67
N GLY A 52 -7.57 -4.94 -1.83
CA GLY A 52 -8.38 -6.15 -1.87
C GLY A 52 -9.51 -6.13 -0.86
N PRO A 53 -10.53 -6.98 -1.07
CA PRO A 53 -11.46 -7.33 -0.01
C PRO A 53 -10.72 -8.06 1.12
N CYS A 54 -11.33 -8.09 2.31
CA CYS A 54 -10.86 -8.82 3.51
C CYS A 54 -9.78 -8.12 4.34
N THR A 55 -9.31 -8.81 5.38
CA THR A 55 -8.26 -8.34 6.30
C THR A 55 -6.87 -8.80 5.87
N PRO A 56 -5.77 -8.17 6.33
CA PRO A 56 -4.42 -8.64 6.02
C PRO A 56 -4.12 -10.09 6.39
N LYS A 57 -4.82 -10.65 7.39
CA LYS A 57 -4.69 -12.06 7.79
C LYS A 57 -5.21 -13.03 6.73
N GLU A 58 -6.10 -12.56 5.87
CA GLU A 58 -6.76 -13.35 4.82
C GLU A 58 -6.16 -13.04 3.43
N ALA A 59 -5.20 -12.11 3.35
CA ALA A 59 -4.60 -11.61 2.11
C ALA A 59 -3.51 -12.53 1.52
N GLY A 60 -3.69 -13.86 1.65
CA GLY A 60 -2.77 -14.87 1.15
C GLY A 60 -1.31 -14.63 1.58
N ILE A 61 -0.39 -14.66 0.62
CA ILE A 61 1.05 -14.49 0.87
C ILE A 61 1.48 -13.03 1.11
N SER A 62 0.58 -12.05 1.15
CA SER A 62 0.94 -10.62 1.14
C SER A 62 1.80 -10.21 2.34
N CYS A 63 1.42 -10.61 3.56
CA CYS A 63 2.21 -10.31 4.77
C CYS A 63 3.58 -11.01 4.74
N ASP A 64 3.60 -12.28 4.32
CA ASP A 64 4.84 -13.06 4.25
C ASP A 64 5.80 -12.51 3.19
N THR A 65 5.26 -11.99 2.08
CA THR A 65 6.04 -11.30 1.05
C THR A 65 6.72 -10.07 1.63
N ILE A 66 6.00 -9.26 2.39
CA ILE A 66 6.57 -8.06 3.03
C ILE A 66 7.68 -8.45 4.01
N ALA A 67 7.42 -9.44 4.86
CA ALA A 67 8.38 -9.91 5.85
C ALA A 67 9.66 -10.49 5.19
N ARG A 68 9.53 -11.28 4.12
CA ARG A 68 10.66 -11.95 3.46
C ARG A 68 11.49 -11.03 2.56
N PHE A 69 10.85 -10.08 1.87
CA PHE A 69 11.50 -9.31 0.81
C PHE A 69 11.71 -7.84 1.16
N GLY A 70 11.01 -7.28 2.14
CA GLY A 70 11.00 -5.85 2.43
C GLY A 70 12.39 -5.24 2.65
N ALA A 71 13.33 -5.99 3.23
CA ALA A 71 14.69 -5.53 3.47
C ALA A 71 15.55 -5.40 2.20
N ARG A 72 15.17 -6.04 1.09
CA ARG A 72 16.00 -6.19 -0.12
C ARG A 72 15.35 -5.67 -1.40
N ILE A 73 14.03 -5.77 -1.51
CA ILE A 73 13.26 -5.39 -2.70
C ILE A 73 12.33 -4.24 -2.32
N PRO A 74 12.30 -3.13 -3.06
CA PRO A 74 11.32 -2.07 -2.83
C PRO A 74 9.89 -2.58 -2.90
N ILE A 75 9.08 -2.28 -1.88
CA ILE A 75 7.67 -2.69 -1.78
C ILE A 75 6.78 -1.46 -1.62
N LEU A 76 5.75 -1.37 -2.47
CA LEU A 76 4.64 -0.43 -2.31
C LEU A 76 3.34 -1.19 -1.98
N GLY A 77 2.72 -0.89 -0.85
CA GLY A 77 1.40 -1.42 -0.49
C GLY A 77 0.29 -0.39 -0.69
N VAL A 78 -0.80 -0.77 -1.36
CA VAL A 78 -1.95 0.13 -1.58
C VAL A 78 -3.18 -0.41 -0.86
N CYS A 79 -3.85 0.41 -0.06
CA CYS A 79 -5.04 0.07 0.72
C CYS A 79 -4.86 -1.20 1.58
N LEU A 80 -5.34 -2.38 1.16
CA LEU A 80 -5.07 -3.64 1.86
C LEU A 80 -3.56 -3.95 1.91
N GLY A 81 -2.80 -3.63 0.87
CA GLY A 81 -1.34 -3.74 0.88
C GLY A 81 -0.68 -2.84 1.93
N HIS A 82 -1.21 -1.64 2.17
CA HIS A 82 -0.75 -0.76 3.26
C HIS A 82 -1.05 -1.36 4.63
N GLN A 83 -2.24 -1.94 4.81
CA GLN A 83 -2.62 -2.62 6.04
C GLN A 83 -1.77 -3.88 6.27
N ALA A 84 -1.43 -4.61 5.21
CA ALA A 84 -0.52 -5.75 5.26
C ALA A 84 0.90 -5.32 5.68
N ILE A 85 1.38 -4.15 5.27
CA ILE A 85 2.65 -3.59 5.78
C ILE A 85 2.55 -3.33 7.28
N GLY A 86 1.48 -2.70 7.74
CA GLY A 86 1.24 -2.52 9.17
C GLY A 86 1.29 -3.84 9.94
N ALA A 87 0.52 -4.83 9.47
CA ALA A 87 0.41 -6.15 10.11
C ALA A 87 1.74 -6.95 10.07
N ALA A 88 2.46 -6.95 8.95
CA ALA A 88 3.71 -7.69 8.78
C ALA A 88 4.82 -7.22 9.74
N TYR A 89 4.80 -5.95 10.14
CA TYR A 89 5.72 -5.39 11.13
C TYR A 89 5.12 -5.34 12.56
N GLY A 90 4.01 -6.03 12.81
CA GLY A 90 3.43 -6.19 14.16
C GLY A 90 2.39 -5.15 14.56
N GLY A 91 1.97 -4.28 13.64
CA GLY A 91 0.93 -3.28 13.89
C GLY A 91 -0.46 -3.89 13.96
N ALA A 92 -1.32 -3.29 14.79
CA ALA A 92 -2.73 -3.70 14.85
C ALA A 92 -3.54 -3.06 13.73
N ILE A 93 -4.47 -3.82 13.15
CA ILE A 93 -5.42 -3.34 12.15
C ILE A 93 -6.80 -3.29 12.79
N VAL A 94 -7.35 -2.09 12.89
CA VAL A 94 -8.59 -1.79 13.61
C VAL A 94 -9.61 -1.19 12.66
N ARG A 95 -10.89 -1.18 13.09
CA ARG A 95 -11.93 -0.47 12.34
C ARG A 95 -11.65 1.03 12.37
N ALA A 96 -11.84 1.67 11.23
CA ALA A 96 -11.79 3.12 11.14
C ALA A 96 -12.90 3.74 12.03
N PRO A 97 -12.66 4.89 12.69
CA PRO A 97 -13.67 5.59 13.48
C PRO A 97 -14.94 5.92 12.70
N SER A 98 -14.81 6.12 11.39
CA SER A 98 -15.91 6.28 10.46
C SER A 98 -15.63 5.52 9.17
N VAL A 99 -16.65 4.83 8.65
CA VAL A 99 -16.57 4.17 7.34
C VAL A 99 -16.63 5.25 6.26
N MET A 100 -15.60 5.31 5.43
CA MET A 100 -15.51 6.25 4.32
C MET A 100 -15.56 5.46 3.01
N HIS A 101 -16.64 5.64 2.24
CA HIS A 101 -16.80 5.01 0.94
C HIS A 101 -17.00 6.09 -0.12
N GLY A 102 -16.00 6.26 -0.98
CA GLY A 102 -16.02 7.24 -2.08
C GLY A 102 -16.02 8.70 -1.63
N LYS A 103 -15.44 8.99 -0.46
CA LYS A 103 -15.30 10.37 0.05
C LYS A 103 -13.87 10.86 -0.13
N LEU A 104 -13.73 12.12 -0.49
CA LEU A 104 -12.44 12.82 -0.48
C LEU A 104 -12.06 13.17 0.96
N SER A 105 -10.77 13.08 1.25
CA SER A 105 -10.19 13.61 2.48
C SER A 105 -8.89 14.33 2.14
N ASP A 106 -8.66 15.45 2.80
CA ASP A 106 -7.37 16.12 2.73
C ASP A 106 -6.33 15.29 3.48
N VAL A 107 -5.24 15.01 2.79
CA VAL A 107 -4.10 14.25 3.30
C VAL A 107 -2.88 15.16 3.34
N THR A 108 -2.31 15.31 4.53
CA THR A 108 -1.04 16.01 4.76
C THR A 108 0.08 14.97 4.83
N HIS A 109 1.22 15.27 4.22
CA HIS A 109 2.37 14.36 4.16
C HIS A 109 3.70 15.02 4.54
N ASP A 110 4.76 14.22 4.69
CA ASP A 110 6.12 14.67 5.02
C ASP A 110 6.92 15.22 3.83
N SER A 111 6.39 15.08 2.60
CA SER A 111 7.03 15.51 1.34
C SER A 111 8.33 14.76 1.03
N LEU A 112 8.53 13.59 1.64
CA LEU A 112 9.68 12.74 1.43
C LEU A 112 9.32 11.55 0.53
N THR A 113 10.35 10.96 -0.09
CA THR A 113 10.27 9.77 -0.96
C THR A 113 9.12 9.84 -1.99
N ILE A 114 8.08 9.00 -1.85
CA ILE A 114 6.92 8.91 -2.75
C ILE A 114 6.04 10.17 -2.73
N PHE A 115 6.21 11.05 -1.74
CA PHE A 115 5.50 12.32 -1.63
C PHE A 115 6.31 13.52 -2.12
N ARG A 116 7.52 13.31 -2.68
CA ARG A 116 8.32 14.43 -3.22
C ARG A 116 7.63 15.05 -4.42
N GLY A 117 7.42 16.36 -4.36
CA GLY A 117 6.77 17.12 -5.44
C GLY A 117 5.25 16.98 -5.49
N VAL A 118 4.65 16.20 -4.60
CA VAL A 118 3.19 16.09 -4.45
C VAL A 118 2.65 17.29 -3.69
N LYS A 119 1.47 17.77 -4.08
CA LYS A 119 0.77 18.87 -3.40
C LYS A 119 0.51 18.52 -1.93
N ASN A 120 0.73 19.47 -1.03
CA ASN A 120 0.54 19.26 0.41
C ASN A 120 -0.33 20.36 1.05
N PRO A 121 -1.56 20.05 1.52
CA PRO A 121 -2.25 18.76 1.42
C PRO A 121 -2.77 18.47 0.00
N PHE A 122 -3.00 17.20 -0.29
CA PHE A 122 -3.72 16.76 -1.50
C PHE A 122 -5.03 16.07 -1.11
N ALA A 123 -5.99 16.08 -2.05
CA ALA A 123 -7.25 15.37 -1.89
C ALA A 123 -7.06 13.90 -2.30
N ALA A 124 -7.37 12.98 -1.40
CA ALA A 124 -7.28 11.55 -1.66
C ALA A 124 -8.63 10.86 -1.48
N MET A 125 -8.97 9.96 -2.42
CA MET A 125 -10.16 9.13 -2.30
C MET A 125 -9.98 7.97 -1.33
N ARG A 126 -10.97 7.77 -0.44
CA ARG A 126 -10.96 6.72 0.60
C ARG A 126 -12.11 5.73 0.41
N TYR A 127 -11.80 4.45 0.55
CA TYR A 127 -12.74 3.32 0.44
C TYR A 127 -12.68 2.32 1.61
N HIS A 128 -11.86 2.62 2.63
CA HIS A 128 -11.45 1.63 3.61
C HIS A 128 -12.29 1.68 4.90
N SER A 129 -12.61 0.49 5.42
CA SER A 129 -13.26 0.28 6.72
C SER A 129 -12.25 -0.06 7.83
N LEU A 130 -11.02 -0.38 7.46
CA LEU A 130 -9.91 -0.74 8.34
C LEU A 130 -8.76 0.25 8.18
N VAL A 131 -7.97 0.41 9.25
CA VAL A 131 -6.78 1.28 9.31
C VAL A 131 -5.74 0.67 10.24
N ILE A 132 -4.48 1.08 10.09
CA ILE A 132 -3.45 0.83 11.11
C ILE A 132 -3.81 1.62 12.37
N ASP A 133 -3.77 0.95 13.53
CA ASP A 133 -4.02 1.58 14.82
C ASP A 133 -2.86 2.54 15.17
N PRO A 134 -3.12 3.85 15.30
CA PRO A 134 -2.08 4.81 15.66
C PRO A 134 -1.50 4.58 17.06
N ASN A 135 -2.25 3.94 17.97
CA ASN A 135 -1.78 3.64 19.33
C ASN A 135 -0.88 2.41 19.39
N ASN A 136 -0.88 1.59 18.35
CA ASN A 136 -0.08 0.37 18.25
C ASN A 136 0.73 0.34 16.95
N LEU A 137 1.32 1.48 16.59
CA LEU A 137 2.20 1.59 15.44
C LEU A 137 3.59 1.00 15.79
N PRO A 138 4.12 0.05 15.01
CA PRO A 138 5.43 -0.52 15.24
C PRO A 138 6.55 0.52 15.20
N ALA A 139 7.59 0.32 16.01
CA ALA A 139 8.73 1.23 16.09
C ALA A 139 9.53 1.29 14.77
N GLU A 140 9.39 0.31 13.91
CA GLU A 140 10.00 0.19 12.59
C GLU A 140 9.33 1.09 11.55
N LEU A 141 8.08 1.50 11.78
CA LEU A 141 7.31 2.32 10.86
C LEU A 141 7.28 3.77 11.31
N THR A 142 7.39 4.68 10.34
CA THR A 142 7.12 6.10 10.49
C THR A 142 5.86 6.43 9.71
N VAL A 143 4.95 7.20 10.30
CA VAL A 143 3.81 7.73 9.55
C VAL A 143 4.28 8.85 8.63
N SER A 144 4.07 8.68 7.33
CA SER A 144 4.49 9.64 6.29
C SER A 144 3.33 10.48 5.76
N ALA A 145 2.07 10.09 6.02
CA ALA A 145 0.90 10.91 5.72
C ALA A 145 -0.28 10.64 6.68
N ARG A 146 -1.11 11.66 6.95
CA ARG A 146 -2.31 11.59 7.80
C ARG A 146 -3.44 12.49 7.29
N THR A 147 -4.68 12.20 7.72
CA THR A 147 -5.79 13.17 7.61
C THR A 147 -5.84 14.10 8.83
N SER A 148 -6.67 15.15 8.76
CA SER A 148 -6.96 16.03 9.90
C SER A 148 -7.61 15.32 11.10
N GLY A 149 -8.27 14.18 10.86
CA GLY A 149 -8.85 13.31 11.90
C GLY A 149 -7.88 12.27 12.45
N ASP A 150 -6.57 12.49 12.28
CA ASP A 150 -5.47 11.64 12.73
C ASP A 150 -5.47 10.20 12.20
N ILE A 151 -6.13 9.98 11.06
CA ILE A 151 -6.09 8.68 10.38
C ILE A 151 -4.76 8.56 9.65
N ILE A 152 -4.04 7.47 9.90
CA ILE A 152 -2.81 7.11 9.17
C ILE A 152 -3.16 6.86 7.70
N MET A 153 -2.59 7.67 6.82
CA MET A 153 -2.82 7.58 5.37
C MET A 153 -1.61 7.05 4.60
N ALA A 154 -0.42 7.12 5.20
CA ALA A 154 0.75 6.41 4.68
C ALA A 154 1.76 6.08 5.78
N VAL A 155 2.49 4.99 5.57
CA VAL A 155 3.62 4.59 6.42
C VAL A 155 4.84 4.31 5.56
N ARG A 156 6.01 4.49 6.17
CA ARG A 156 7.32 4.17 5.59
C ARG A 156 8.13 3.40 6.62
N HIS A 157 8.80 2.33 6.19
CA HIS A 157 9.75 1.63 7.05
C HIS A 157 11.01 2.48 7.25
N LYS A 158 11.49 2.60 8.49
CA LYS A 158 12.63 3.48 8.84
C LYS A 158 13.95 3.09 8.19
N LYS A 159 14.12 1.81 7.85
CA LYS A 159 15.38 1.25 7.31
C LYS A 159 15.27 0.62 5.93
N PHE A 160 14.06 0.26 5.50
CA PHE A 160 13.84 -0.63 4.35
C PHE A 160 13.03 0.14 3.31
N PRO A 161 13.17 -0.18 2.01
CA PRO A 161 12.44 0.50 0.93
C PRO A 161 10.96 0.03 0.86
N VAL A 162 10.25 0.08 1.98
CA VAL A 162 8.86 -0.36 2.11
C VAL A 162 8.01 0.84 2.47
N GLU A 163 7.03 1.13 1.62
CA GLU A 163 6.05 2.20 1.83
C GLU A 163 4.65 1.69 1.56
N GLY A 164 3.67 2.22 2.30
CA GLY A 164 2.28 1.87 2.10
C GLY A 164 1.40 3.12 2.12
N VAL A 165 0.43 3.19 1.23
CA VAL A 165 -0.59 4.23 1.16
C VAL A 165 -1.98 3.65 1.37
N GLN A 166 -2.78 4.27 2.25
CA GLN A 166 -4.12 3.79 2.60
C GLN A 166 -5.19 4.23 1.58
N PHE A 167 -4.90 5.25 0.78
CA PHE A 167 -5.72 5.74 -0.32
C PHE A 167 -5.39 5.04 -1.64
N HIS A 168 -6.20 5.28 -2.67
CA HIS A 168 -6.07 4.67 -3.99
C HIS A 168 -5.44 5.66 -4.99
N PRO A 169 -4.10 5.72 -5.15
CA PRO A 169 -3.44 6.62 -6.10
C PRO A 169 -3.91 6.39 -7.55
N GLU A 170 -4.37 5.19 -7.86
CA GLU A 170 -4.92 4.79 -9.16
C GLU A 170 -6.33 5.29 -9.46
N SER A 171 -6.98 5.96 -8.50
CA SER A 171 -8.30 6.55 -8.72
C SER A 171 -8.21 7.76 -9.62
N ILE A 172 -9.09 7.84 -10.63
CA ILE A 172 -9.21 8.95 -11.60
C ILE A 172 -9.35 10.32 -10.89
N LEU A 173 -9.88 10.34 -9.67
CA LEU A 173 -10.10 11.57 -8.91
C LEU A 173 -8.85 12.08 -8.17
N ASN A 174 -7.75 11.33 -8.16
CA ASN A 174 -6.47 11.75 -7.60
C ASN A 174 -5.59 12.33 -8.71
N GLN A 175 -5.62 13.65 -8.89
CA GLN A 175 -4.89 14.35 -9.96
C GLN A 175 -3.37 14.18 -9.85
N ASP A 176 -2.84 14.04 -8.64
CA ASP A 176 -1.42 13.84 -8.34
C ASP A 176 -1.07 12.36 -8.07
N GLY A 177 -1.90 11.42 -8.53
CA GLY A 177 -1.72 9.98 -8.26
C GLY A 177 -0.62 9.30 -9.09
N LYS A 178 -0.27 9.85 -10.26
CA LYS A 178 0.75 9.36 -11.19
C LYS A 178 2.04 10.18 -11.05
#